data_AF-A0A4U1CP59-F1
#
_entry.id   AF-A0A4U1CP59-F1
#
_cell.length_a   1.000
_cell.length_b   1.000
_cell.length_c   1.000
_cell.angle_alpha   90.00
_cell.angle_beta   90.00
_cell.angle_gamma   90.00
#
_symmetry.space_group_name_H-M   'P 1'
#
loop_
_entity.id
_entity.type
_entity.pdbx_description
1 polymer ?
#
loop_
_entity_poly.entity_id
_entity_poly.type
_entity_poly.pdbx_seq_one_letter_code
_entity_poly.pdbx_strand_id
1 'polypeptide(L)'
;MENQNNNPEDHNDSIENIEARHAEDPNKPHKPIEHNYAKHEADPGPSPQAVEEYNDRGAGPVMKWLIPVLIVILLICWFIFRK
;
A
#
# COMPACT_ATOMS: atom_id res chain seq x y z
N MET A 1 -14.51 -25.10 -58.31
CA MET A 1 -15.83 -24.46 -58.12
C MET A 1 -15.89 -24.06 -56.67
N GLU A 2 -15.85 -22.75 -56.46
CA GLU A 2 -15.91 -22.09 -55.17
C GLU A 2 -17.32 -22.27 -54.58
N ASN A 3 -17.40 -22.66 -53.31
CA ASN A 3 -18.63 -22.54 -52.55
C ASN A 3 -18.27 -21.99 -51.16
N GLN A 4 -18.03 -20.67 -51.14
CA GLN A 4 -18.13 -19.87 -49.94
C GLN A 4 -19.60 -19.49 -49.76
N ASN A 5 -20.31 -20.19 -48.87
CA ASN A 5 -21.58 -19.72 -48.35
C ASN A 5 -21.36 -19.24 -46.92
N ASN A 6 -21.75 -18.00 -46.69
CA ASN A 6 -21.36 -17.13 -45.60
C ASN A 6 -22.43 -17.11 -44.50
N ASN A 7 -21.98 -16.66 -43.31
CA ASN A 7 -22.74 -15.92 -42.27
C ASN A 7 -23.24 -16.75 -41.06
N PRO A 8 -23.44 -16.12 -39.87
CA PRO A 8 -22.55 -15.25 -39.10
C PRO A 8 -22.40 -15.75 -37.65
N GLU A 9 -21.23 -15.63 -37.02
CA GLU A 9 -21.17 -15.49 -35.56
C GLU A 9 -20.24 -14.34 -35.19
N ASP A 10 -20.90 -13.29 -34.71
CA ASP A 10 -20.38 -12.11 -34.05
C ASP A 10 -19.60 -12.53 -32.79
N HIS A 11 -18.27 -12.68 -32.91
CA HIS A 11 -17.40 -12.79 -31.74
C HIS A 11 -17.07 -11.39 -31.22
N ASN A 12 -18.04 -10.86 -30.47
CA ASN A 12 -17.86 -9.81 -29.50
C ASN A 12 -17.11 -10.34 -28.27
N ASP A 13 -15.81 -10.63 -28.38
CA ASP A 13 -14.98 -10.93 -27.20
C ASP A 13 -14.70 -9.64 -26.40
N SER A 14 -15.75 -9.10 -25.80
CA SER A 14 -15.70 -8.23 -24.63
C SER A 14 -15.52 -9.07 -23.37
N ILE A 15 -14.46 -9.88 -23.30
CA ILE A 15 -14.10 -10.57 -22.06
C ILE A 15 -13.15 -9.66 -21.26
N GLU A 16 -13.79 -8.75 -20.53
CA GLU A 16 -13.47 -8.44 -19.13
C GLU A 16 -12.05 -8.82 -18.69
N ASN A 17 -11.12 -7.87 -18.78
CA ASN A 17 -9.97 -7.84 -17.88
C ASN A 17 -10.51 -7.44 -16.49
N ILE A 18 -11.24 -8.35 -15.83
CA ILE A 18 -11.49 -8.25 -14.40
C ILE A 18 -10.13 -8.48 -13.75
N GLU A 19 -9.50 -7.35 -13.43
CA GLU A 19 -8.57 -7.20 -12.33
C GLU A 19 -8.94 -8.21 -11.24
N ALA A 20 -8.15 -9.27 -11.08
CA ALA A 20 -8.33 -10.22 -10.01
C ALA A 20 -8.13 -9.44 -8.70
N ARG A 21 -9.23 -8.91 -8.16
CA ARG A 21 -9.23 -8.16 -6.91
C ARG A 21 -8.74 -9.14 -5.85
N HIS A 22 -7.54 -8.92 -5.35
CA HIS A 22 -6.96 -9.66 -4.24
C HIS A 22 -7.86 -9.43 -3.02
N ALA A 23 -8.87 -10.28 -2.85
CA ALA A 23 -9.76 -10.27 -1.71
C ALA A 23 -9.09 -11.08 -0.60
N GLU A 24 -8.18 -10.45 0.14
CA GLU A 24 -7.75 -11.03 1.41
C GLU A 24 -8.90 -10.92 2.42
N ASP A 25 -9.29 -12.04 3.03
CA ASP A 25 -10.25 -12.05 4.12
C ASP A 25 -9.69 -11.21 5.28
N PRO A 26 -10.34 -10.10 5.68
CA PRO A 26 -9.85 -9.25 6.76
C PRO A 26 -9.85 -9.95 8.13
N ASN A 27 -10.49 -11.12 8.25
CA ASN A 27 -10.51 -11.93 9.46
C ASN A 27 -9.47 -13.06 9.44
N LYS A 28 -8.74 -13.25 8.33
CA LYS A 28 -7.67 -14.25 8.25
C LYS A 28 -6.47 -13.79 9.09
N PRO A 29 -5.88 -14.68 9.90
CA PRO A 29 -4.66 -14.34 10.62
C PRO A 29 -3.53 -13.98 9.65
N HIS A 30 -2.78 -12.92 9.96
CA HIS A 30 -1.60 -12.52 9.18
C HIS A 30 -0.60 -13.67 9.14
N LYS A 31 -0.15 -14.02 7.93
CA LYS A 31 0.90 -15.02 7.76
C LYS A 31 2.21 -14.46 8.33
N PRO A 32 3.01 -15.28 9.04
CA PRO A 32 4.34 -14.86 9.47
C PRO A 32 5.24 -14.61 8.25
N ILE A 33 6.33 -13.87 8.47
CA ILE A 33 7.36 -13.65 7.45
C ILE A 33 7.88 -15.02 6.99
N GLU A 34 7.85 -15.25 5.68
CA GLU A 34 8.28 -16.51 5.09
C GLU A 34 9.81 -16.55 4.98
N HIS A 35 10.42 -17.63 5.46
CA HIS A 35 11.87 -17.85 5.36
C HIS A 35 12.26 -18.93 4.35
N ASN A 36 11.30 -19.69 3.79
CA ASN A 36 11.58 -20.78 2.86
C ASN A 36 10.60 -20.77 1.67
N TYR A 37 10.75 -19.75 0.82
CA TYR A 37 9.92 -19.55 -0.37
C TYR A 37 9.85 -20.78 -1.28
N ALA A 38 10.96 -21.48 -1.47
CA ALA A 38 11.07 -22.65 -2.33
C ALA A 38 10.17 -23.84 -1.90
N LYS A 39 9.73 -23.88 -0.64
CA LYS A 39 8.81 -24.91 -0.14
C LYS A 39 7.34 -24.51 -0.21
N HIS A 40 7.05 -23.22 -0.38
CA HIS A 40 5.70 -22.66 -0.32
C HIS A 40 5.39 -21.83 -1.57
N GLU A 41 5.90 -22.23 -2.74
CA GLU A 41 5.72 -21.51 -4.01
C GLU A 41 4.24 -21.36 -4.41
N ALA A 42 3.40 -22.33 -4.02
CA ALA A 42 1.97 -22.29 -4.31
C ALA A 42 1.20 -21.24 -3.48
N ASP A 43 1.73 -20.83 -2.32
CA ASP A 43 1.10 -19.87 -1.42
C ASP A 43 2.12 -19.24 -0.45
N PRO A 44 3.07 -18.43 -0.97
CA PRO A 44 4.17 -17.90 -0.18
C PRO A 44 3.66 -16.87 0.84
N GLY A 45 4.29 -16.83 2.01
CA GLY A 45 4.07 -15.72 2.95
C GLY A 45 4.65 -14.40 2.42
N PRO A 46 4.31 -13.27 3.07
CA PRO A 46 4.82 -11.96 2.68
C PRO A 46 6.34 -11.93 2.77
N SER A 47 6.97 -11.21 1.84
CA SER A 47 8.41 -10.98 1.89
C SER A 47 8.76 -10.14 3.12
N PRO A 48 9.98 -10.30 3.68
CA PRO A 48 10.41 -9.48 4.81
C PRO A 48 10.29 -7.97 4.52
N GLN A 49 10.56 -7.57 3.27
CA GLN A 49 10.51 -6.17 2.82
C GLN A 49 9.09 -5.59 2.79
N ALA A 50 8.06 -6.43 2.59
CA ALA A 50 6.67 -6.01 2.63
C ALA A 50 6.15 -5.80 4.07
N VAL A 51 6.85 -6.35 5.07
CA VAL A 51 6.52 -6.22 6.50
C VAL A 51 7.40 -5.17 7.17
N GLU A 52 8.68 -5.15 6.81
CA GLU A 52 9.68 -4.21 7.30
C GLU A 52 9.82 -3.04 6.33
N GLU A 53 8.90 -2.08 6.41
CA GLU A 53 9.10 -0.79 5.73
C GLU A 53 10.11 0.05 6.53
N TYR A 54 11.24 0.38 5.91
CA TYR A 54 12.25 1.24 6.52
C TYR A 54 11.62 2.62 6.73
N ASN A 55 11.30 2.95 7.99
CA ASN A 55 10.72 4.22 8.39
C ASN A 55 11.81 5.11 8.99
N ASP A 56 12.73 5.53 8.13
CA ASP A 56 13.95 6.25 8.48
C ASP A 56 13.74 7.77 8.57
N ARG A 57 12.59 8.28 8.14
CA ARG A 57 12.31 9.73 8.07
C ARG A 57 10.87 10.14 8.36
N GLY A 58 10.15 9.40 9.21
CA GLY A 58 8.81 9.81 9.61
C GLY A 58 8.81 11.25 10.14
N ALA A 59 8.03 12.15 9.52
CA ALA A 59 7.83 13.52 10.02
C ALA A 59 7.07 13.54 11.37
N GLY A 60 6.51 12.40 11.78
CA GLY A 60 5.68 12.24 12.98
C GLY A 60 6.31 12.74 14.29
N PRO A 61 7.58 12.41 14.61
CA PRO A 61 8.22 12.91 15.83
C PRO A 61 8.43 14.42 15.80
N VAL A 62 8.91 14.98 14.67
CA VAL A 62 9.20 16.41 14.54
C VAL A 62 7.92 17.24 14.61
N MET A 63 6.85 16.80 13.95
CA MET A 63 5.54 17.48 13.98
C MET A 63 4.95 17.53 15.39
N LYS A 64 5.25 16.55 16.25
CA LYS A 64 4.80 16.57 17.65
C LYS A 64 5.48 17.66 18.49
N TRP A 65 6.69 18.08 18.13
CA TRP A 65 7.43 19.13 18.83
C TRP A 65 7.15 20.55 18.34
N LEU A 66 6.45 20.71 17.21
CA LEU A 66 6.19 22.02 16.63
C LEU A 66 5.41 22.95 17.58
N ILE A 67 4.31 22.48 18.16
CA ILE A 67 3.47 23.25 19.08
C ILE A 67 4.22 23.68 20.36
N PRO A 68 4.90 22.79 21.12
CA PRO A 68 5.62 23.22 22.31
C PRO A 68 6.76 24.20 22.00
N VAL A 69 7.47 24.04 20.88
CA VAL A 69 8.51 24.98 20.46
C VAL A 69 7.93 26.38 20.19
N LEU A 70 6.78 26.47 19.51
CA LEU A 70 6.12 27.75 19.25
C LEU A 70 5.73 28.47 20.55
N ILE A 71 5.22 27.73 21.55
CA ILE A 71 4.85 28.31 22.84
C ILE A 71 6.09 28.88 23.56
N VAL A 72 7.21 28.14 23.56
CA VAL A 72 8.46 28.61 24.18
C VAL A 72 8.97 29.89 23.51
N ILE A 73 8.99 29.93 22.18
CA ILE A 73 9.40 31.12 21.42
C ILE A 73 8.47 32.29 21.75
N LEU A 74 7.16 32.07 21.78
CA LEU A 74 6.17 33.10 22.09
C LEU A 74 6.36 33.65 23.51
N LEU A 75 6.63 32.79 24.50
CA LEU A 75 6.92 33.19 25.88
C LEU A 75 8.20 34.02 25.98
N ILE A 76 9.26 33.64 25.25
CA ILE A 76 10.52 34.42 25.20
C ILE A 76 10.26 35.81 24.61
N CYS A 77 9.58 35.89 23.46
CA CYS A 77 9.22 37.16 22.84
C CYS A 77 8.39 38.03 23.79
N TRP A 78 7.37 37.45 24.44
CA TRP A 78 6.55 38.16 25.42
C TRP A 78 7.38 38.70 26.59
N PHE A 79 8.32 37.91 27.11
CA PHE A 79 9.18 38.34 28.22
C PHE A 79 10.11 39.49 27.82
N ILE A 80 10.61 39.50 26.58
CA ILE A 80 11.45 40.59 26.05
C ILE A 80 10.62 41.87 25.83
N PHE A 81 9.43 41.77 25.26
CA PHE A 81 8.58 42.95 24.98
C PHE A 81 7.86 43.51 26.21
N ARG A 82 7.68 42.71 27.27
CA ARG A 82 7.05 43.14 28.52
C ARG A 82 8.05 43.64 29.57
N LYS A 83 9.34 43.39 29.36
CA LYS A 83 10.44 44.04 30.10
C LYS A 83 10.50 45.52 29.72
#